data_AF-A0A9P5BXG4-F1
#
_entry.id   AF-A0A9P5BXG4-F1
#
_cell.length_a   1.000
_cell.length_b   1.000
_cell.length_c   1.000
_cell.angle_alpha   90.00
_cell.angle_beta   90.00
_cell.angle_gamma   90.00
#
_symmetry.space_group_name_H-M   'P 1'
#
loop_
_entity.id
_entity.type
_entity.pdbx_description
1 polymer ?
#
loop_
_entity_poly.entity_id
_entity_poly.type
_entity_poly.pdbx_seq_one_letter_code
_entity_poly.pdbx_strand_id
1 'polypeptide(L)'
;MDDVKHTVHTVSEQVQYGINNTTLFFLGVALLEIAHWKPIEEKMIARDLDNEIFAARRLAAGRAPLGPQYQKIAEKCLQCNFGFGTSLSSKSLQTAVYNDVVCELEAMIEKLAI
;
A
#
# COMPACT_ATOMS: atom_id res chain seq x y z
N MET A 1 11.51 -41.84 23.06
CA MET A 1 10.85 -41.44 21.80
C MET A 1 10.69 -39.95 21.93
N ASP A 2 11.63 -39.22 21.35
CA ASP A 2 11.79 -37.79 21.55
C ASP A 2 10.71 -37.04 20.78
N ASP A 3 9.85 -36.34 21.52
CA ASP A 3 8.90 -35.37 20.96
C ASP A 3 9.67 -34.16 20.45
N VAL A 4 10.03 -34.21 19.17
CA VAL A 4 10.52 -33.05 18.42
C VAL A 4 9.40 -32.02 18.38
N LYS A 5 9.52 -30.99 19.22
CA LYS A 5 8.70 -29.78 19.13
C LYS A 5 8.95 -29.15 17.76
N HIS A 6 7.98 -29.25 16.85
CA HIS A 6 7.93 -28.41 15.66
C HIS A 6 7.77 -26.95 16.10
N THR A 7 8.89 -26.23 16.21
CA THR A 7 8.90 -24.78 16.28
C THR A 7 8.44 -24.24 14.94
N VAL A 8 7.15 -23.96 14.82
CA VAL A 8 6.60 -23.20 13.69
C VAL A 8 7.23 -21.81 13.75
N HIS A 9 8.26 -21.57 12.95
CA HIS A 9 8.76 -20.23 12.71
C HIS A 9 7.69 -19.47 11.94
N THR A 10 6.80 -18.79 12.65
CA THR A 10 5.85 -17.85 12.05
C THR A 10 6.63 -16.66 11.50
N VAL A 11 6.87 -16.68 10.19
CA VAL A 11 7.38 -15.53 9.44
C VAL A 11 6.36 -14.40 9.57
N SER A 12 6.80 -13.18 9.88
CA SER A 12 5.86 -12.05 9.97
C SER A 12 5.24 -11.79 8.59
N GLU A 13 3.99 -11.33 8.55
CA GLU A 13 3.30 -11.00 7.29
C GLU A 13 4.11 -10.03 6.43
N GLN A 14 4.84 -9.12 7.07
CA GLN A 14 5.75 -8.20 6.40
C GLN A 14 6.81 -8.93 5.58
N VAL A 15 7.43 -9.95 6.16
CA VAL A 15 8.45 -10.76 5.48
C VAL A 15 7.79 -11.71 4.47
N GLN A 16 6.67 -12.34 4.83
CA GLN A 16 5.94 -13.27 3.97
C GLN A 16 5.47 -12.61 2.68
N TYR A 17 4.94 -11.40 2.77
CA TYR A 17 4.39 -10.69 1.63
C TYR A 17 5.34 -9.64 1.03
N GLY A 18 6.50 -9.40 1.64
CA GLY A 18 7.44 -8.38 1.18
C GLY A 18 6.89 -6.96 1.36
N ILE A 19 6.30 -6.66 2.52
CA ILE A 19 5.85 -5.32 2.89
C ILE A 19 7.04 -4.57 3.50
N ASN A 20 7.54 -3.61 2.73
CA ASN A 20 8.70 -2.79 3.11
C ASN A 20 8.42 -1.87 4.31
N ASN A 21 7.20 -1.32 4.38
CA ASN A 21 6.75 -0.48 5.48
C ASN A 21 5.24 -0.65 5.70
N THR A 22 4.85 -1.19 6.84
CA THR A 22 3.45 -1.53 7.16
C THR A 22 2.54 -0.32 7.21
N THR A 23 3.00 0.81 7.75
CA THR A 23 2.21 2.03 7.84
C THR A 23 1.91 2.60 6.45
N LEU A 24 2.92 2.67 5.58
CA LEU A 24 2.72 3.14 4.19
C LEU A 24 1.89 2.15 3.38
N PHE A 25 2.01 0.86 3.66
CA PHE A 25 1.16 -0.15 3.05
C PHE A 25 -0.31 0.09 3.38
N PHE A 26 -0.66 0.25 4.66
CA PHE A 26 -2.04 0.54 5.05
C PHE A 26 -2.53 1.89 4.55
N LEU A 27 -1.67 2.91 4.47
CA LEU A 27 -2.02 4.17 3.81
C LEU A 27 -2.38 3.93 2.34
N GLY A 28 -1.60 3.14 1.62
CA GLY A 28 -1.90 2.77 0.24
C GLY A 28 -3.21 1.99 0.08
N VAL A 29 -3.51 1.07 1.01
CA VAL A 29 -4.82 0.39 1.09
C VAL A 29 -5.95 1.41 1.26
N ALA A 30 -5.86 2.29 2.26
CA ALA A 30 -6.89 3.30 2.52
C ALA A 30 -7.11 4.22 1.30
N LEU A 31 -6.04 4.62 0.61
CA LEU A 31 -6.15 5.40 -0.62
C LEU A 31 -6.94 4.63 -1.71
N LEU A 32 -6.68 3.33 -1.90
CA LEU A 32 -7.43 2.51 -2.85
C LEU A 32 -8.90 2.38 -2.47
N GLU A 33 -9.21 2.20 -1.19
CA GLU A 33 -10.59 2.12 -0.70
C GLU A 33 -11.36 3.42 -0.94
N ILE A 34 -10.71 4.56 -0.71
CA ILE A 34 -11.25 5.89 -1.06
C ILE A 34 -11.52 5.97 -2.57
N ALA A 35 -10.56 5.55 -3.40
CA ALA A 35 -10.71 5.61 -4.85
C ALA A 35 -11.82 4.71 -5.39
N HIS A 36 -12.08 3.58 -4.74
CA HIS A 36 -13.09 2.62 -5.15
C HIS A 36 -14.42 2.76 -4.41
N TRP A 37 -14.48 3.60 -3.38
CA TRP A 37 -15.63 3.77 -2.49
C TRP A 37 -16.13 2.45 -1.88
N LYS A 38 -15.19 1.54 -1.60
CA LYS A 38 -15.45 0.17 -1.14
C LYS A 38 -14.26 -0.36 -0.33
N PRO A 39 -14.50 -1.21 0.69
CA PRO A 39 -13.44 -1.96 1.34
C PRO A 39 -12.67 -2.85 0.35
N ILE A 40 -11.40 -3.14 0.62
CA ILE A 40 -10.58 -4.01 -0.25
C ILE A 40 -11.20 -5.41 -0.38
N GLU A 41 -11.79 -5.93 0.69
CA GLU A 41 -12.41 -7.25 0.77
C GLU A 41 -13.54 -7.39 -0.26
N GLU A 42 -14.36 -6.35 -0.41
CA GLU A 42 -15.44 -6.33 -1.41
C GLU A 42 -14.93 -6.23 -2.85
N LYS A 43 -13.64 -5.91 -3.04
CA LYS A 43 -13.01 -5.78 -4.35
C LYS A 43 -12.20 -7.00 -4.74
N MET A 44 -12.04 -7.97 -3.84
CA MET A 44 -11.29 -9.21 -4.08
C MET A 44 -11.93 -10.04 -5.20
N ILE A 45 -11.07 -10.66 -5.99
CA ILE A 45 -11.47 -11.63 -7.03
C ILE A 45 -10.77 -12.96 -6.79
N ALA A 46 -11.19 -14.02 -7.50
CA ALA A 46 -10.59 -15.35 -7.36
C ALA A 46 -9.06 -15.39 -7.52
N ARG A 47 -8.50 -14.49 -8.36
CA ARG A 47 -7.04 -14.35 -8.55
C ARG A 47 -6.30 -13.85 -7.31
N ASP A 48 -6.99 -13.19 -6.38
CA ASP A 48 -6.40 -12.68 -5.15
C ASP A 48 -6.28 -13.76 -4.06
N LEU A 49 -6.74 -15.00 -4.31
CA LEU A 49 -6.56 -16.16 -3.41
C LEU A 49 -7.02 -15.90 -1.97
N ASP A 50 -8.14 -15.19 -1.82
CA ASP A 50 -8.68 -14.77 -0.52
C ASP A 50 -7.67 -13.95 0.32
N ASN A 51 -6.82 -13.17 -0.35
CA ASN A 51 -5.78 -12.37 0.28
C ASN A 51 -5.89 -10.87 -0.09
N GLU A 52 -6.16 -10.04 0.91
CA GLU A 52 -6.29 -8.58 0.78
C GLU A 52 -5.03 -7.91 0.23
N ILE A 53 -3.84 -8.42 0.54
CA ILE A 53 -2.58 -7.87 0.04
C ILE A 53 -2.46 -8.08 -1.48
N PHE A 54 -2.92 -9.23 -1.97
CA PHE A 54 -2.95 -9.50 -3.41
C PHE A 54 -3.97 -8.62 -4.13
N ALA A 55 -5.15 -8.41 -3.52
CA ALA A 55 -6.15 -7.50 -4.04
C ALA A 55 -5.65 -6.05 -4.08
N ALA A 56 -5.06 -5.55 -2.99
CA ALA A 56 -4.47 -4.22 -2.92
C ALA A 56 -3.42 -4.03 -4.02
N ARG A 57 -2.48 -4.97 -4.21
CA ARG A 57 -1.47 -4.91 -5.27
C ARG A 57 -2.06 -4.96 -6.68
N ARG A 58 -3.08 -5.79 -6.90
CA ARG A 58 -3.78 -5.86 -8.20
C ARG A 58 -4.49 -4.55 -8.51
N LEU A 59 -5.22 -3.99 -7.55
CA LEU A 59 -5.91 -2.71 -7.70
C LEU A 59 -4.89 -1.58 -7.92
N ALA A 60 -3.76 -1.61 -7.21
CA ALA A 60 -2.66 -0.67 -7.38
C ALA A 60 -2.07 -0.64 -8.79
N ALA A 61 -1.93 -1.81 -9.42
CA ALA A 61 -1.45 -1.96 -10.79
C ALA A 61 -2.54 -1.68 -11.85
N GLY A 62 -3.79 -1.46 -11.42
CA GLY A 62 -4.93 -1.21 -12.29
C GLY A 62 -5.13 0.26 -12.62
N ARG A 63 -6.33 0.59 -13.12
CA ARG A 63 -6.77 1.99 -13.29
C ARG A 63 -7.66 2.38 -12.12
N ALA A 64 -7.28 3.42 -11.38
CA ALA A 64 -8.12 4.00 -10.35
C ALA A 64 -9.26 4.84 -10.94
N PRO A 65 -10.45 4.83 -10.31
CA PRO A 65 -11.53 5.75 -10.65
C PRO A 65 -11.14 7.24 -10.50
N LEU A 66 -10.26 7.56 -9.54
CA LEU A 66 -9.75 8.92 -9.29
C LEU A 66 -8.58 9.33 -10.22
N GLY A 67 -8.32 8.54 -11.26
CA GLY A 67 -7.35 8.85 -12.29
C GLY A 67 -5.92 8.37 -12.01
N PRO A 68 -5.03 8.47 -13.03
CA PRO A 68 -3.70 7.87 -12.99
C PRO A 68 -2.76 8.51 -11.98
N GLN A 69 -2.91 9.81 -11.68
CA GLN A 69 -2.08 10.49 -10.68
C GLN A 69 -2.36 9.92 -9.27
N TYR A 70 -3.63 9.81 -8.89
CA TYR A 70 -4.04 9.21 -7.62
C TYR A 70 -3.58 7.74 -7.52
N GLN A 71 -3.73 6.98 -8.60
CA GLN A 71 -3.28 5.59 -8.67
C GLN A 71 -1.79 5.45 -8.36
N LYS A 72 -0.96 6.32 -8.94
CA LYS A 72 0.48 6.33 -8.74
C LYS A 72 0.86 6.63 -7.28
N ILE A 73 0.12 7.51 -6.62
CA ILE A 73 0.32 7.83 -5.20
C ILE A 73 0.03 6.58 -4.34
N ALA A 74 -1.12 5.94 -4.55
CA ALA A 74 -1.49 4.72 -3.82
C ALA A 74 -0.48 3.58 -4.04
N GLU A 75 -0.03 3.40 -5.28
CA GLU A 75 1.00 2.41 -5.63
C GLU A 75 2.34 2.68 -4.93
N LYS A 76 2.81 3.93 -4.92
CA LYS A 76 4.04 4.32 -4.20
C LYS A 76 3.97 3.99 -2.71
N CYS A 77 2.83 4.28 -2.08
CA CYS A 77 2.58 3.94 -0.67
C CYS A 77 2.66 2.42 -0.43
N LEU A 78 1.93 1.62 -1.22
CA LEU A 78 1.92 0.15 -1.08
C LEU A 78 3.30 -0.49 -1.24
N GLN A 79 4.10 0.04 -2.16
CA GLN A 79 5.44 -0.50 -2.45
C GLN A 79 6.53 0.10 -1.56
N CYS A 80 6.22 1.18 -0.81
CA CYS A 80 7.19 2.04 -0.14
C CYS A 80 8.28 2.54 -1.12
N ASN A 81 7.90 2.84 -2.36
CA ASN A 81 8.83 3.22 -3.42
C ASN A 81 9.03 4.74 -3.49
N PHE A 82 9.77 5.27 -2.51
CA PHE A 82 10.09 6.70 -2.39
C PHE A 82 11.57 7.01 -2.68
N GLY A 83 12.37 6.03 -3.10
CA GLY A 83 13.79 6.21 -3.40
C GLY A 83 14.70 6.29 -2.16
N PHE A 84 14.18 6.00 -0.97
CA PHE A 84 14.93 5.97 0.29
C PHE A 84 14.75 4.61 0.99
N GLY A 85 15.44 4.41 2.11
CA GLY A 85 15.20 3.25 2.97
C GLY A 85 13.75 3.17 3.45
N THR A 86 13.36 2.04 4.04
CA THR A 86 11.96 1.76 4.37
C THR A 86 11.51 2.27 5.73
N SER A 87 12.42 2.89 6.49
CA SER A 87 12.11 3.39 7.83
C SER A 87 11.47 4.78 7.81
N LEU A 88 10.23 4.87 8.28
CA LEU A 88 9.52 6.13 8.51
C LEU A 88 10.12 6.97 9.63
N SER A 89 11.07 6.46 10.41
CA SER A 89 11.85 7.30 11.33
C SER A 89 12.89 8.16 10.63
N SER A 90 13.21 7.87 9.35
CA SER A 90 14.17 8.66 8.59
C SER A 90 13.53 9.94 8.05
N LYS A 91 14.20 11.08 8.26
CA LYS A 91 13.75 12.37 7.71
C LYS A 91 13.65 12.32 6.19
N SER A 92 14.58 11.64 5.51
CA SER A 92 14.57 11.53 4.06
C SER A 92 13.30 10.85 3.53
N LEU A 93 12.88 9.72 4.14
CA LEU A 93 11.63 9.08 3.76
C LEU A 93 10.42 9.95 4.10
N GLN A 94 10.39 10.58 5.28
CA GLN A 94 9.29 11.47 5.66
C GLN A 94 9.11 12.63 4.67
N THR A 95 10.20 13.30 4.29
CA THR A 95 10.16 14.37 3.29
C THR A 95 9.69 13.86 1.93
N ALA A 96 10.16 12.69 1.51
CA ALA A 96 9.73 12.08 0.24
C ALA A 96 8.25 11.74 0.24
N VAL A 97 7.75 11.12 1.33
CA VAL A 97 6.33 10.81 1.50
C VAL A 97 5.49 12.10 1.51
N TYR A 98 5.94 13.14 2.21
CA TYR A 98 5.24 14.43 2.22
C TYR A 98 5.10 15.01 0.79
N ASN A 99 6.21 15.09 0.05
CA ASN A 99 6.20 15.63 -1.30
C ASN A 99 5.39 14.76 -2.28
N ASP A 100 5.62 13.45 -2.29
CA ASP A 100 5.07 12.54 -3.30
C ASP A 100 3.62 12.11 -3.00
N VAL A 101 3.15 12.30 -1.77
CA VAL A 101 1.79 11.92 -1.35
C VAL A 101 0.98 13.15 -1.01
N VAL A 102 1.39 13.92 0.01
CA VAL A 102 0.58 15.04 0.53
C VAL A 102 0.49 16.16 -0.50
N CYS A 103 1.62 16.69 -0.96
CA CYS A 103 1.60 17.79 -1.93
C CYS A 103 0.96 17.40 -3.26
N GLU A 104 1.16 16.16 -3.71
CA GLU A 104 0.52 15.66 -4.93
C GLU A 104 -1.01 15.55 -4.78
N LEU A 105 -1.51 15.08 -3.63
CA LEU A 105 -2.95 15.05 -3.34
C LEU A 105 -3.53 16.46 -3.24
N GLU A 106 -2.84 17.39 -2.57
CA GLU A 106 -3.25 18.80 -2.48
C GLU A 106 -3.35 19.42 -3.88
N ALA A 107 -2.33 19.24 -4.73
CA ALA A 107 -2.34 19.73 -6.10
C ALA A 107 -3.47 19.11 -6.95
N MET A 108 -3.88 17.87 -6.67
CA MET A 108 -5.05 17.26 -7.31
C MET A 108 -6.35 17.95 -6.89
N ILE A 109 -6.51 18.23 -5.59
CA ILE A 109 -7.70 18.91 -5.05
C ILE A 109 -7.79 20.34 -5.61
N GLU A 110 -6.68 21.07 -5.65
CA GLU A 110 -6.63 22.43 -6.20
C GLU A 110 -7.09 22.48 -7.66
N LYS A 111 -6.69 21.50 -8.48
CA LYS A 111 -7.13 21.40 -9.89
C LYS A 111 -8.62 21.13 -10.06
N LEU A 112 -9.30 20.59 -9.05
CA LEU A 112 -10.74 20.35 -9.05
C LEU A 112 -11.56 21.54 -8.54
N ALA A 113 -10.91 22.48 -7.84
CA ALA A 113 -11.55 23.68 -7.28
C ALA A 113 -11.68 24.84 -8.28
N ILE A 114 -11.29 24.62 -9.54
CA ILE A 114 -11.35 25.56 -10.66
C ILE A 114 -12.52 25.17 -11.57
#